data_AF-A0AAU8X4L3-F1
#
_entry.id   AF-A0AAU8X4L3-F1
#
_cell.length_a   1.000
_cell.length_b   1.000
_cell.length_c   1.000
_cell.angle_alpha   90.00
_cell.angle_beta   90.00
_cell.angle_gamma   90.00
#
_symmetry.space_group_name_H-M   'P 1'
#
loop_
_entity.id
_entity.type
_entity.pdbx_description
1 polymer ?
#
loop_
_entity_poly.entity_id
_entity_poly.type
_entity_poly.pdbx_seq_one_letter_code
_entity_poly.pdbx_strand_id
1 'polypeptide(L)'
;MAEKPTRGRASKVWLLPEPIRDALNAMLRDKGNSQAAILDEINGLIEEAGLPDDLKLSRSGLSRHASQVEQVGQHLRDLRETTAALTSQLGDKPMGETTKLILELGRSQLFKAMLAQVQNPEEAVDIDMLKNAMLAAQRLESTAMQSHKREKEIRQAFAEEVAAKTEAIVTQAGLSCEAAAAIRREILGIA
;
A
#
# COMPACT_ATOMS: atom_id res chain seq x y z
N MET A 1 -22.00 34.17 6.75
CA MET A 1 -21.28 34.87 5.67
C MET A 1 -20.14 33.97 5.23
N ALA A 2 -20.20 33.40 4.02
CA ALA A 2 -19.12 32.57 3.49
C ALA A 2 -18.02 33.50 2.98
N GLU A 3 -16.80 33.36 3.51
CA GLU A 3 -15.62 34.07 3.02
C GLU A 3 -15.40 33.76 1.54
N LYS A 4 -15.29 34.80 0.71
CA LYS A 4 -14.99 34.66 -0.72
C LYS A 4 -13.56 34.11 -0.86
N PRO A 5 -13.35 33.01 -1.62
CA PRO A 5 -12.02 32.51 -1.88
C PRO A 5 -11.29 33.53 -2.76
N THR A 6 -10.33 34.24 -2.18
CA THR A 6 -9.37 35.02 -2.95
C THR A 6 -8.31 34.07 -3.48
N ARG A 7 -7.79 34.35 -4.68
CA ARG A 7 -6.66 33.61 -5.26
C ARG A 7 -5.42 33.94 -4.43
N GLY A 8 -5.31 33.30 -3.27
CA GLY A 8 -4.32 33.60 -2.26
C GLY A 8 -2.92 33.56 -2.86
N ARG A 9 -2.08 34.54 -2.53
CA ARG A 9 -0.66 34.56 -2.90
C ARG A 9 -0.06 33.18 -2.58
N ALA A 10 0.57 32.55 -3.58
CA ALA A 10 1.22 31.26 -3.42
C ALA A 10 2.12 31.29 -2.17
N SER A 11 2.06 30.25 -1.34
CA SER A 11 2.88 30.18 -0.12
C SER A 11 4.34 30.32 -0.51
N LYS A 12 5.09 31.20 0.16
CA LYS A 12 6.54 31.38 -0.09
C LYS A 12 7.31 30.07 0.01
N VAL A 13 6.82 29.13 0.81
CA VAL A 13 7.36 27.77 0.94
C VAL A 13 7.46 27.04 -0.41
N TRP A 14 6.50 27.25 -1.32
CA TRP A 14 6.51 26.63 -2.65
C TRP A 14 7.48 27.29 -3.62
N LEU A 15 7.94 28.50 -3.31
CA LEU A 15 8.93 29.25 -4.10
C LEU A 15 10.36 28.95 -3.66
N LEU A 16 10.54 28.21 -2.56
CA LEU A 16 11.86 27.80 -2.08
C LEU A 16 12.46 26.74 -3.01
N PRO A 17 13.79 26.79 -3.27
CA PRO A 17 14.50 25.70 -3.91
C PRO A 17 14.30 24.38 -3.16
N GLU A 18 14.28 23.28 -3.92
CA GLU A 18 14.04 21.93 -3.41
C GLU A 18 14.89 21.55 -2.19
N PRO A 19 16.21 21.82 -2.13
CA PRO A 19 17.02 21.48 -0.96
C PRO A 19 16.54 22.15 0.34
N ILE A 20 16.15 23.42 0.27
CA ILE A 20 15.69 24.20 1.43
C ILE A 20 14.29 23.76 1.84
N ARG A 21 13.42 23.49 0.85
CA ARG A 21 12.08 22.94 1.08
C ARG A 21 12.13 21.57 1.76
N ASP A 22 13.07 20.72 1.37
CA ASP A 22 13.24 19.39 1.95
C ASP A 22 13.78 19.47 3.38
N ALA A 23 14.73 20.37 3.66
CA ALA A 23 15.20 20.68 5.00
C ALA A 23 14.04 21.16 5.91
N LEU A 24 13.23 22.10 5.43
CA LEU A 24 12.03 22.58 6.13
C LEU A 24 11.06 21.43 6.46
N ASN A 25 10.76 20.58 5.47
CA ASN A 25 9.85 19.45 5.67
C ASN A 25 10.43 18.39 6.62
N ALA A 26 11.75 18.20 6.64
CA ALA A 26 12.41 17.29 7.56
C ALA A 26 12.32 17.79 9.00
N MET A 27 12.63 19.07 9.24
CA MET A 27 12.54 19.67 10.57
C MET A 27 11.11 19.69 11.10
N LEU A 28 10.10 19.95 10.25
CA LEU A 28 8.69 19.94 10.62
C LEU A 28 8.16 18.56 11.03
N ARG A 29 8.78 17.47 10.56
CA ARG A 29 8.43 16.11 10.99
C ARG A 29 8.99 15.77 12.37
N ASP A 30 10.09 16.40 12.76
CA ASP A 30 10.71 16.20 14.06
C ASP A 30 10.09 17.13 15.11
N LYS A 31 9.33 16.55 16.04
CA LYS A 31 8.64 17.27 17.12
C LYS A 31 9.60 17.92 18.13
N GLY A 32 10.90 17.61 18.08
CA GLY A 32 11.92 18.28 18.89
C GLY A 32 12.20 19.71 18.46
N ASN A 33 11.87 20.08 17.21
CA ASN A 33 12.14 21.42 16.69
C ASN A 33 11.01 22.39 17.02
N SER A 34 11.34 23.49 17.69
CA SER A 34 10.40 24.59 17.87
C SER A 34 10.19 25.34 16.55
N GLN A 35 8.99 25.89 16.31
CA GLN A 35 8.74 26.69 15.11
C GLN A 35 9.67 27.90 14.99
N ALA A 36 10.15 28.46 16.11
CA ALA A 36 11.13 29.54 16.11
C ALA A 36 12.48 29.05 15.56
N ALA A 37 12.98 27.93 16.07
CA ALA A 37 14.24 27.33 15.59
C ALA A 37 14.17 26.95 14.11
N ILE A 38 13.04 26.38 13.66
CA ILE A 38 12.83 26.07 12.23
C ILE A 38 12.84 27.36 11.39
N LEU A 39 12.20 28.42 11.87
CA LEU A 39 12.16 29.70 11.15
C LEU A 39 13.55 30.30 11.00
N ASP A 40 14.33 30.29 12.07
CA ASP A 40 15.69 30.85 12.11
C ASP A 40 16.62 30.05 11.19
N GLU A 41 16.61 28.72 11.29
CA GLU A 41 17.41 27.82 10.46
C GLU A 41 17.09 27.98 8.97
N ILE A 42 15.81 27.93 8.60
CA ILE A 42 15.40 28.00 7.19
C ILE A 42 15.67 29.39 6.60
N ASN A 43 15.45 30.46 7.36
CA ASN A 43 15.81 31.80 6.88
C ASN A 43 17.32 32.01 6.79
N GLY A 44 18.11 31.34 7.65
CA GLY A 44 19.57 31.28 7.55
C GLY A 44 20.02 30.59 6.25
N LEU A 45 19.46 29.41 5.93
CA LEU A 45 19.75 28.71 4.68
C LEU A 45 19.38 29.53 3.43
N ILE A 46 18.29 30.31 3.48
CA ILE A 46 17.91 31.21 2.39
C ILE A 46 18.98 32.30 2.18
N GLU A 47 19.50 32.86 3.27
CA GLU A 47 20.54 33.89 3.24
C GLU A 47 21.90 33.34 2.79
N GLU A 48 22.32 32.19 3.31
CA GLU A 48 23.55 31.50 2.91
C GLU A 48 23.54 31.09 1.43
N ALA A 49 22.37 30.72 0.91
CA ALA A 49 22.17 30.42 -0.51
C ALA A 49 22.14 31.68 -1.40
N GLY A 50 22.25 32.88 -0.83
CA GLY A 50 22.20 34.16 -1.55
C GLY A 50 20.84 34.44 -2.20
N LEU A 51 19.77 33.86 -1.66
CA LEU A 51 18.42 34.04 -2.19
C LEU A 51 17.83 35.39 -1.73
N PRO A 52 16.86 35.94 -2.47
CA PRO A 52 16.29 37.23 -2.10
C PRO A 52 15.52 37.18 -0.78
N ASP A 53 15.59 38.26 0.00
CA ASP A 53 14.91 38.37 1.30
C ASP A 53 13.39 38.21 1.22
N ASP A 54 12.78 38.41 0.05
CA ASP A 54 11.34 38.22 -0.12
C ASP A 54 10.92 36.73 -0.05
N LEU A 55 11.86 35.79 -0.19
CA LEU A 55 11.65 34.36 0.02
C LEU A 55 11.73 33.97 1.50
N LYS A 56 12.29 34.82 2.38
CA LYS A 56 12.31 34.56 3.82
C LYS A 56 10.89 34.33 4.33
N LEU A 57 10.77 33.24 5.09
CA LEU A 57 9.53 32.80 5.70
C LEU A 57 9.15 33.73 6.85
N SER A 58 7.85 33.92 7.03
CA SER A 58 7.30 34.56 8.21
C SER A 58 6.80 33.49 9.19
N ARG A 59 6.68 33.86 10.48
CA ARG A 59 6.09 33.00 11.50
C ARG A 59 4.70 32.50 11.12
N SER A 60 3.85 33.37 10.58
CA SER A 60 2.49 33.00 10.14
C SER A 60 2.49 32.09 8.89
N GLY A 61 3.43 32.30 7.97
CA GLY A 61 3.62 31.44 6.80
C GLY A 61 4.09 30.04 7.19
N LEU A 62 5.06 29.96 8.09
CA LEU A 62 5.56 28.70 8.64
C LEU A 62 4.46 27.97 9.42
N SER A 63 3.73 28.66 10.30
CA SER A 63 2.66 28.03 11.09
C SER A 63 1.57 27.43 10.20
N ARG A 64 1.15 28.14 9.14
CA ARG A 64 0.18 27.61 8.17
C ARG A 64 0.68 26.35 7.47
N HIS A 65 1.93 26.37 7.01
CA HIS A 65 2.56 25.22 6.35
C HIS A 65 2.68 24.03 7.32
N ALA A 66 3.13 24.28 8.55
CA ALA A 66 3.21 23.28 9.61
C ALA A 66 1.85 22.64 9.91
N SER A 67 0.78 23.44 10.01
CA SER A 67 -0.58 22.92 10.18
C SER A 67 -1.03 22.05 9.00
N GLN A 68 -0.69 22.43 7.77
CA GLN A 68 -1.00 21.63 6.58
C GLN A 68 -0.24 20.28 6.59
N VAL A 69 1.05 20.31 6.92
CA VAL A 69 1.88 19.09 7.07
C VAL A 69 1.34 18.18 8.17
N GLU A 70 0.93 18.74 9.31
CA GLU A 70 0.38 17.96 10.42
C GLU A 70 -0.98 17.33 10.08
N GLN A 71 -1.85 18.01 9.34
CA GLN A 71 -3.11 17.45 8.85
C GLN A 71 -2.88 16.22 7.96
N VAL A 72 -1.91 16.31 7.03
CA VAL A 72 -1.51 15.16 6.20
C VAL A 72 -0.93 14.05 7.07
N GLY A 73 -0.07 14.39 8.03
CA GLY A 73 0.51 13.44 8.98
C GLY A 73 -0.54 12.71 9.83
N GLN A 74 -1.57 13.41 10.29
CA GLN A 74 -2.69 12.83 11.04
C GLN A 74 -3.47 11.86 10.16
N HIS A 75 -3.82 12.26 8.94
CA HIS A 75 -4.54 11.40 8.01
C HIS A 75 -3.77 10.09 7.72
N LEU A 76 -2.44 10.15 7.58
CA LEU A 76 -1.60 8.97 7.41
C LEU A 76 -1.60 8.04 8.63
N ARG A 77 -1.65 8.59 9.85
CA ARG A 77 -1.77 7.79 11.07
C ARG A 77 -3.14 7.11 11.15
N ASP A 78 -4.20 7.84 10.86
CA ASP A 78 -5.57 7.31 10.84
C ASP A 78 -5.72 6.19 9.79
N LEU A 79 -5.11 6.36 8.62
CA LEU A 79 -5.07 5.32 7.59
C LEU A 79 -4.28 4.09 8.03
N ARG A 80 -3.14 4.27 8.71
CA ARG A 80 -2.37 3.14 9.25
C ARG A 80 -3.15 2.39 10.32
N GLU A 81 -3.83 3.10 11.20
CA GLU A 81 -4.68 2.50 12.24
C GLU A 81 -5.86 1.74 11.61
N THR A 82 -6.55 2.37 10.65
CA THR A 82 -7.66 1.73 9.91
C THR A 82 -7.17 0.52 9.12
N THR A 83 -5.98 0.60 8.51
CA THR A 83 -5.37 -0.52 7.78
C THR A 83 -4.97 -1.64 8.73
N ALA A 84 -4.38 -1.33 9.88
CA ALA A 84 -4.03 -2.32 10.89
C ALA A 84 -5.28 -3.02 11.44
N ALA A 85 -6.35 -2.26 11.71
CA ALA A 85 -7.64 -2.80 12.12
C ALA A 85 -8.25 -3.70 11.03
N LEU A 86 -8.15 -3.30 9.76
CA LEU A 86 -8.62 -4.12 8.63
C LEU A 86 -7.79 -5.39 8.47
N THR A 87 -6.46 -5.33 8.61
CA THR A 87 -5.57 -6.51 8.62
C THR A 87 -5.87 -7.43 9.81
N SER A 88 -6.17 -6.87 10.98
CA SER A 88 -6.59 -7.64 12.16
C SER A 88 -7.96 -8.31 11.96
N GLN A 89 -8.90 -7.68 11.24
CA GLN A 89 -10.21 -8.27 10.90
C GLN A 89 -10.12 -9.31 9.77
N LEU A 90 -9.11 -9.19 8.90
CA LEU A 90 -8.84 -10.13 7.81
C LEU A 90 -8.27 -11.47 8.31
N GLY A 91 -7.71 -11.49 9.53
CA GLY A 91 -7.11 -12.67 10.15
C GLY A 91 -5.86 -13.17 9.42
N ASP A 92 -5.16 -14.12 10.03
CA ASP A 92 -3.96 -14.81 9.53
C ASP A 92 -4.22 -15.71 8.29
N LYS A 93 -5.06 -15.24 7.36
CA LYS A 93 -5.33 -15.98 6.13
C LYS A 93 -4.10 -15.88 5.23
N PRO A 94 -3.57 -17.01 4.73
CA PRO A 94 -2.41 -17.00 3.85
C PRO A 94 -2.74 -16.20 2.59
N MET A 95 -2.17 -14.99 2.50
CA MET A 95 -2.20 -14.16 1.30
C MET A 95 -1.01 -14.54 0.42
N GLY A 96 -1.25 -14.67 -0.89
CA GLY A 96 -0.19 -14.92 -1.86
C GLY A 96 0.75 -13.72 -1.93
N GLU A 97 1.99 -13.96 -2.35
CA GLU A 97 2.97 -12.87 -2.56
C GLU A 97 2.44 -11.84 -3.57
N THR A 98 1.71 -12.30 -4.58
CA THR A 98 1.05 -11.45 -5.58
C THR A 98 -0.04 -10.56 -4.96
N THR A 99 -0.88 -11.06 -4.05
CA THR A 99 -1.86 -10.24 -3.33
C THR A 99 -1.17 -9.12 -2.55
N LYS A 100 -0.08 -9.46 -1.85
CA LYS A 100 0.67 -8.51 -1.03
C LYS A 100 1.25 -7.39 -1.88
N LEU A 101 1.82 -7.74 -3.04
CA LEU A 101 2.36 -6.78 -4.00
C LEU A 101 1.27 -5.85 -4.57
N ILE A 102 0.10 -6.38 -4.92
CA ILE A 102 -1.04 -5.58 -5.41
C ILE A 102 -1.51 -4.59 -4.35
N LEU A 103 -1.58 -5.03 -3.08
CA LEU A 103 -1.96 -4.16 -1.97
C LEU A 103 -0.91 -3.07 -1.71
N GLU A 104 0.39 -3.38 -1.80
CA GLU A 104 1.45 -2.38 -1.69
C GLU A 104 1.40 -1.35 -2.83
N LEU A 105 1.23 -1.80 -4.08
CA LEU A 105 1.08 -0.92 -5.23
C LEU A 105 -0.16 -0.03 -5.10
N GLY A 106 -1.28 -0.59 -4.66
CA GLY A 106 -2.51 0.15 -4.39
C GLY A 106 -2.34 1.21 -3.32
N ARG A 107 -1.69 0.87 -2.19
CA ARG A 107 -1.35 1.83 -1.12
C ARG A 107 -0.45 2.96 -1.62
N SER A 108 0.56 2.63 -2.43
CA SER A 108 1.44 3.64 -3.05
C SER A 108 0.67 4.60 -3.96
N GLN A 109 -0.26 4.10 -4.77
CA GLN A 109 -1.07 4.97 -5.63
C GLN A 109 -2.10 5.80 -4.86
N LEU A 110 -2.72 5.25 -3.81
CA LEU A 110 -3.59 6.03 -2.92
C LEU A 110 -2.81 7.19 -2.29
N PHE A 111 -1.59 6.93 -1.83
CA PHE A 111 -0.73 7.97 -1.27
C PHE A 111 -0.44 9.10 -2.29
N LYS A 112 -0.08 8.75 -3.53
CA LYS A 112 0.15 9.75 -4.58
C LYS A 112 -1.11 10.56 -4.90
N ALA A 113 -2.27 9.91 -4.91
CA ALA A 113 -3.53 10.57 -5.15
C ALA A 113 -3.89 11.54 -4.01
N MET A 114 -3.69 11.15 -2.75
CA MET A 114 -3.86 12.04 -1.60
C MET A 114 -2.90 13.23 -1.65
N LEU A 115 -1.63 13.00 -2.03
CA LEU A 115 -0.66 14.08 -2.20
C LEU A 115 -1.08 15.06 -3.30
N ALA A 116 -1.57 14.55 -4.43
CA ALA A 116 -2.09 15.38 -5.53
C ALA A 116 -3.32 16.20 -5.10
N GLN A 117 -4.22 15.64 -4.30
CA GLN A 117 -5.38 16.35 -3.76
C GLN A 117 -5.00 17.47 -2.78
N VAL A 118 -3.94 17.28 -1.99
CA VAL A 118 -3.38 18.36 -1.15
C VAL A 118 -2.83 19.50 -2.01
N GLN A 119 -2.30 19.19 -3.19
CA GLN A 119 -1.76 20.18 -4.13
C GLN A 119 -2.87 20.87 -4.95
N ASN A 120 -3.94 20.16 -5.30
CA ASN A 120 -5.11 20.66 -6.02
C ASN A 120 -6.41 20.25 -5.30
N PRO A 121 -6.93 21.09 -4.38
CA PRO A 121 -8.14 20.78 -3.62
C PRO A 121 -9.41 20.64 -4.47
N GLU A 122 -9.40 21.12 -5.72
CA GLU A 122 -10.53 21.02 -6.66
C GLU A 122 -10.57 19.66 -7.40
N GLU A 123 -9.46 18.90 -7.43
CA GLU A 123 -9.47 17.52 -7.90
C GLU A 123 -9.88 16.59 -6.75
N ALA A 124 -11.17 16.29 -6.69
CA ALA A 124 -11.71 15.30 -5.77
C ALA A 124 -11.21 13.90 -6.16
N VAL A 125 -10.23 13.38 -5.44
CA VAL A 125 -9.92 11.96 -5.48
C VAL A 125 -10.99 11.23 -4.67
N ASP A 126 -11.77 10.38 -5.32
CA ASP A 126 -12.74 9.51 -4.65
C ASP A 126 -11.99 8.37 -3.92
N ILE A 127 -11.56 8.68 -2.70
CA ILE A 127 -10.83 7.77 -1.81
C ILE A 127 -11.64 6.49 -1.55
N ASP A 128 -12.96 6.58 -1.45
CA ASP A 128 -13.82 5.43 -1.22
C ASP A 128 -13.88 4.53 -2.45
N MET A 129 -13.96 5.09 -3.65
CA MET A 129 -13.85 4.32 -4.89
C MET A 129 -12.50 3.59 -4.99
N LEU A 130 -11.40 4.26 -4.65
CA LEU A 130 -10.05 3.70 -4.72
C LEU A 130 -9.85 2.57 -3.69
N LYS A 131 -10.34 2.77 -2.46
CA LYS A 131 -10.41 1.74 -1.42
C LYS A 131 -11.25 0.54 -1.87
N ASN A 132 -12.43 0.78 -2.44
CA ASN A 132 -13.32 -0.27 -2.92
C ASN A 132 -12.70 -1.07 -4.07
N ALA A 133 -11.98 -0.41 -4.99
CA ALA A 133 -11.23 -1.06 -6.07
C ALA A 133 -10.10 -1.96 -5.54
N MET A 134 -9.34 -1.50 -4.55
CA MET A 134 -8.30 -2.34 -3.92
C MET A 134 -8.88 -3.55 -3.21
N LEU A 135 -10.00 -3.39 -2.49
CA LEU A 135 -10.71 -4.50 -1.85
C LEU A 135 -11.28 -5.50 -2.88
N ALA A 136 -11.78 -5.01 -4.01
CA ALA A 136 -12.25 -5.86 -5.10
C ALA A 136 -11.11 -6.66 -5.74
N ALA A 137 -9.96 -6.02 -6.01
CA ALA A 137 -8.77 -6.68 -6.54
C ALA A 137 -8.24 -7.77 -5.58
N GLN A 138 -8.20 -7.48 -4.27
CA GLN A 138 -7.81 -8.43 -3.23
C GLN A 138 -8.74 -9.66 -3.20
N ARG A 139 -10.06 -9.44 -3.27
CA ARG A 139 -11.06 -10.53 -3.28
C ARG A 139 -10.97 -11.39 -4.53
N LEU A 140 -10.75 -10.77 -5.69
CA LEU A 140 -10.58 -11.48 -6.96
C LEU A 140 -9.37 -12.43 -6.90
N GLU A 141 -8.25 -11.92 -6.39
CA GLU A 141 -7.00 -12.70 -6.32
C GLU A 141 -7.08 -13.82 -5.26
N SER A 142 -7.68 -13.54 -4.08
CA SER A 142 -8.00 -14.57 -3.10
C SER A 142 -8.92 -15.66 -3.67
N THR A 143 -9.86 -15.29 -4.55
CA THR A 143 -10.77 -16.25 -5.19
C THR A 143 -10.02 -17.10 -6.21
N ALA A 144 -9.14 -16.50 -7.01
CA ALA A 144 -8.30 -17.22 -7.95
C ALA A 144 -7.38 -18.23 -7.25
N MET A 145 -6.75 -17.84 -6.13
CA MET A 145 -5.93 -18.75 -5.33
C MET A 145 -6.73 -19.93 -4.75
N GLN A 146 -7.93 -19.66 -4.22
CA GLN A 146 -8.81 -20.71 -3.71
C GLN A 146 -9.26 -21.67 -4.82
N SER A 147 -9.54 -21.15 -6.02
CA SER A 147 -9.89 -21.96 -7.19
C SER A 147 -8.73 -22.86 -7.63
N HIS A 148 -7.50 -22.33 -7.71
CA HIS A 148 -6.32 -23.13 -8.04
C HIS A 148 -6.03 -24.20 -6.98
N LYS A 149 -6.15 -23.86 -5.69
CA LYS A 149 -5.99 -24.83 -4.60
C LYS A 149 -7.03 -25.94 -4.70
N ARG A 150 -8.30 -25.58 -4.90
CA ARG A 150 -9.41 -26.53 -5.04
C ARG A 150 -9.24 -27.42 -6.27
N GLU A 151 -8.80 -26.88 -7.40
CA GLU A 151 -8.52 -27.65 -8.61
C GLU A 151 -7.39 -28.67 -8.39
N LYS A 152 -6.31 -28.26 -7.71
CA LYS A 152 -5.22 -29.17 -7.36
C LYS A 152 -5.70 -30.29 -6.43
N GLU A 153 -6.49 -29.96 -5.42
CA GLU A 153 -7.10 -30.94 -4.50
C GLU A 153 -8.01 -31.93 -5.26
N ILE A 154 -8.84 -31.43 -6.19
CA ILE A 154 -9.71 -32.28 -7.03
C ILE A 154 -8.88 -33.23 -7.91
N ARG A 155 -7.84 -32.72 -8.59
CA ARG A 155 -6.98 -33.58 -9.43
C ARG A 155 -6.23 -34.61 -8.62
N GLN A 156 -5.73 -34.24 -7.44
CA GLN A 156 -5.04 -35.17 -6.55
C GLN A 156 -5.99 -36.25 -6.03
N ALA A 157 -7.17 -35.87 -5.53
CA ALA A 157 -8.18 -36.84 -5.08
C ALA A 157 -8.62 -37.78 -6.21
N PHE A 158 -8.78 -37.25 -7.43
CA PHE A 158 -9.08 -38.07 -8.61
C PHE A 158 -7.93 -39.02 -8.97
N ALA A 159 -6.67 -38.56 -8.93
CA ALA A 159 -5.51 -39.41 -9.17
C ALA A 159 -5.39 -40.52 -8.11
N GLU A 160 -5.65 -40.20 -6.83
CA GLU A 160 -5.70 -41.17 -5.73
C GLU A 160 -6.83 -42.19 -5.92
N GLU A 161 -8.02 -41.77 -6.35
CA GLU A 161 -9.15 -42.64 -6.66
C GLU A 161 -8.84 -43.58 -7.84
N VAL A 162 -8.29 -43.04 -8.92
CA VAL A 162 -7.88 -43.82 -10.11
C VAL A 162 -6.79 -44.82 -9.72
N ALA A 163 -5.77 -44.39 -8.99
CA ALA A 163 -4.69 -45.25 -8.53
C ALA A 163 -5.20 -46.42 -7.67
N ALA A 164 -6.12 -46.17 -6.74
CA ALA A 164 -6.74 -47.20 -5.91
C ALA A 164 -7.61 -48.17 -6.71
N LYS A 165 -8.41 -47.67 -7.67
CA LYS A 165 -9.22 -48.52 -8.55
C LYS A 165 -8.36 -49.38 -9.48
N THR A 166 -7.30 -48.80 -10.05
CA THR A 166 -6.36 -49.53 -10.91
C THR A 166 -5.67 -50.64 -10.12
N GLU A 167 -5.15 -50.36 -8.93
CA GLU A 167 -4.51 -51.33 -8.04
C GLU A 167 -5.43 -52.53 -7.74
N ALA A 168 -6.72 -52.28 -7.46
CA ALA A 168 -7.70 -53.35 -7.26
C ALA A 168 -7.90 -54.21 -8.52
N ILE A 169 -8.02 -53.58 -9.70
CA ILE A 169 -8.19 -54.28 -10.98
C ILE A 169 -6.97 -55.12 -11.33
N VAL A 170 -5.75 -54.58 -11.21
CA VAL A 170 -4.54 -55.35 -11.58
C VAL A 170 -4.26 -56.49 -10.60
N THR A 171 -4.57 -56.30 -9.31
CA THR A 171 -4.48 -57.40 -8.32
C THR A 171 -5.50 -58.49 -8.64
N GLN A 172 -6.74 -58.12 -9.00
CA GLN A 172 -7.78 -59.06 -9.41
C GLN A 172 -7.42 -59.79 -10.72
N ALA A 173 -6.71 -59.13 -11.63
CA ALA A 173 -6.19 -59.70 -12.88
C ALA A 173 -4.95 -60.60 -12.68
N GLY A 174 -4.46 -60.76 -11.44
CA GLY A 174 -3.37 -61.68 -11.11
C GLY A 174 -1.97 -61.11 -11.30
N LEU A 175 -1.81 -59.78 -11.42
CA LEU A 175 -0.48 -59.15 -11.35
C LEU A 175 0.07 -59.22 -9.93
N SER A 176 1.41 -59.27 -9.81
CA SER A 176 2.09 -59.21 -8.52
C SER A 176 1.87 -57.85 -7.83
N CYS A 177 1.89 -57.83 -6.50
CA CYS A 177 1.77 -56.59 -5.71
C CYS A 177 2.82 -55.54 -6.09
N GLU A 178 4.01 -55.96 -6.50
CA GLU A 178 5.10 -55.06 -6.92
C GLU A 178 4.76 -54.36 -8.24
N ALA A 179 4.16 -55.07 -9.20
CA ALA A 179 3.71 -54.48 -10.47
C ALA A 179 2.52 -53.53 -10.25
N ALA A 180 1.59 -53.88 -9.35
CA ALA A 180 0.48 -53.00 -8.98
C ALA A 180 0.97 -51.70 -8.30
N ALA A 181 1.94 -51.80 -7.40
CA ALA A 181 2.56 -50.66 -6.74
C ALA A 181 3.40 -49.77 -7.68
N ALA A 182 4.00 -50.35 -8.73
CA ALA A 182 4.68 -49.59 -9.78
C ALA A 182 3.68 -48.76 -10.60
N ILE A 183 2.59 -49.37 -11.08
CA ILE A 183 1.53 -48.69 -11.83
C ILE A 183 0.87 -47.58 -11.00
N ARG A 184 0.65 -47.83 -9.70
CA ARG A 184 0.10 -46.83 -8.76
C ARG A 184 0.99 -45.60 -8.65
N ARG A 185 2.31 -45.78 -8.53
CA ARG A 185 3.29 -44.69 -8.46
C ARG A 185 3.32 -43.87 -9.74
N GLU A 186 3.22 -44.54 -10.88
CA GLU A 186 3.21 -43.89 -12.20
C GLU A 186 1.94 -43.05 -12.43
N ILE A 187 0.77 -43.55 -12.01
CA ILE A 187 -0.50 -42.78 -12.04
C ILE A 187 -0.43 -41.54 -11.12
N LEU A 188 0.19 -41.68 -9.96
CA LEU A 188 0.34 -40.58 -9.01
C LEU A 188 1.49 -39.62 -9.37
N GLY A 189 2.31 -39.93 -10.37
CA GLY A 189 3.48 -39.15 -10.75
C GLY A 189 4.56 -39.10 -9.66
N ILE A 190 4.61 -40.11 -8.78
CA ILE A 190 5.58 -40.22 -7.68
C ILE A 190 6.68 -41.17 -8.16
N ALA A 191 7.83 -40.62 -8.54
CA ALA A 191 9.03 -41.40 -8.88
C ALA A 191 9.64 -42.05 -7.62
#